data_AF-A0A944T2U1-F1
#
_entry.id   AF-A0A944T2U1-F1
#
_cell.length_a   1.000
_cell.length_b   1.000
_cell.length_c   1.000
_cell.angle_alpha   90.00
_cell.angle_beta   90.00
_cell.angle_gamma   90.00
#
_symmetry.space_group_name_H-M   'P 1'
#
loop_
_entity.id
_entity.type
_entity.pdbx_description
1 polymer ?
#
loop_
_entity_poly.entity_id
_entity_poly.type
_entity_poly.pdbx_seq_one_letter_code
_entity_poly.pdbx_strand_id
1 'polypeptide(L)'
;MTDFNTKNPFKIPENYFKNLEDSLLKNAKSISYSHGFTIPKDYFNTLEEDILHKAVKSNSFSRRKIALGIATIAATLAVLLNLSSIENSETIIEDQAFNDYIESYYLDNSDGYEIISMLEEIDMGQDFEDYNKKPK
;
A
#
# COMPACT_ATOMS: atom_id res chain seq x y z
N MET A 1 14.89 -69.02 -47.65
CA MET A 1 16.13 -69.22 -46.86
C MET A 1 15.79 -68.95 -45.40
N THR A 2 15.41 -69.97 -44.63
CA THR A 2 15.29 -69.86 -43.17
C THR A 2 15.46 -71.26 -42.55
N ASP A 3 16.67 -71.79 -42.62
CA ASP A 3 17.07 -72.94 -41.80
C ASP A 3 17.52 -72.41 -40.44
N PHE A 4 16.58 -72.31 -39.49
CA PHE A 4 16.93 -72.02 -38.11
C PHE A 4 17.46 -73.29 -37.44
N ASN A 5 18.75 -73.30 -37.12
CA ASN A 5 19.36 -74.36 -36.32
C ASN A 5 18.70 -74.37 -34.93
N THR A 6 17.90 -75.41 -34.65
CA THR A 6 17.18 -75.58 -33.38
C THR A 6 18.06 -76.09 -32.24
N LYS A 7 19.33 -76.42 -32.50
CA LYS A 7 20.29 -76.79 -31.46
C LYS A 7 20.95 -75.53 -30.91
N ASN A 8 20.64 -75.22 -29.66
CA ASN A 8 21.29 -74.15 -28.91
C ASN A 8 22.80 -74.42 -28.83
N PRO A 9 23.67 -73.58 -29.44
CA PRO A 9 25.12 -73.78 -29.41
C PRO A 9 25.75 -73.44 -28.05
N PHE A 10 24.98 -72.81 -27.14
CA PHE A 10 25.45 -72.42 -25.82
C PHE A 10 25.19 -73.55 -24.81
N LYS A 11 26.26 -74.03 -24.20
CA LYS A 11 26.21 -74.95 -23.06
C LYS A 11 26.53 -74.19 -21.79
N ILE A 12 25.71 -74.37 -20.76
CA ILE A 12 25.98 -73.83 -19.43
C ILE A 12 26.73 -74.85 -18.58
N PRO A 13 27.58 -74.41 -17.65
CA PRO A 13 28.19 -75.29 -16.66
C PRO A 13 27.15 -75.97 -15.77
N GLU A 14 27.50 -77.14 -15.27
CA GLU A 14 26.69 -77.85 -14.28
C GLU A 14 26.49 -76.96 -13.03
N ASN A 15 25.27 -76.92 -12.49
CA ASN A 15 24.90 -76.12 -11.32
C ASN A 15 25.04 -74.59 -11.47
N TYR A 16 25.16 -74.04 -12.69
CA TYR A 16 25.27 -72.59 -12.92
C TYR A 16 24.17 -71.79 -12.20
N PHE A 17 22.90 -72.14 -12.41
CA PHE A 17 21.77 -71.42 -11.82
C PHE A 17 21.71 -71.56 -10.30
N LYS A 18 22.06 -72.73 -9.77
CA LYS A 18 22.09 -72.97 -8.32
C LYS A 18 23.14 -72.11 -7.63
N ASN A 19 24.37 -72.09 -8.17
CA ASN A 19 25.46 -71.27 -7.64
C ASN A 19 25.18 -69.77 -7.80
N LEU A 20 24.54 -69.38 -8.90
CA LEU A 20 24.12 -68.00 -9.14
C LEU A 20 23.07 -67.55 -8.10
N GLU A 21 22.07 -68.38 -7.83
CA GLU A 21 21.06 -68.11 -6.81
C GLU A 21 21.68 -67.99 -5.41
N ASP A 22 22.54 -68.95 -5.03
CA ASP A 22 23.24 -68.92 -3.74
C ASP A 22 24.13 -67.67 -3.59
N SER A 23 24.82 -67.27 -4.67
CA SER A 23 25.66 -66.07 -4.70
C SER A 23 24.83 -64.79 -4.57
N LEU A 24 23.71 -64.68 -5.30
CA LEU A 24 22.81 -63.53 -5.21
C LEU A 24 22.20 -63.40 -3.81
N LEU A 25 21.73 -64.49 -3.22
CA LEU A 25 21.19 -64.49 -1.85
C LEU A 25 22.26 -64.14 -0.81
N LYS A 26 23.47 -64.67 -0.96
CA LYS A 26 24.61 -64.34 -0.08
C LYS A 26 24.97 -62.85 -0.19
N ASN A 27 25.03 -62.32 -1.41
CA ASN A 27 25.32 -60.91 -1.65
C ASN A 27 24.22 -60.01 -1.11
N ALA A 28 22.94 -60.33 -1.34
CA ALA A 28 21.81 -59.58 -0.82
C ALA A 28 21.78 -59.55 0.73
N LYS A 29 22.08 -60.69 1.38
CA LYS A 29 22.22 -60.75 2.85
C LYS A 29 23.45 -59.98 3.37
N SER A 30 24.49 -59.84 2.55
CA SER A 30 25.71 -59.10 2.90
C SER A 30 25.59 -57.59 2.71
N ILE A 31 24.51 -57.09 2.08
CA ILE A 31 24.12 -55.68 2.11
C ILE A 31 23.63 -55.39 3.53
N SER A 32 24.59 -55.30 4.44
CA SER A 32 24.38 -54.84 5.79
C SER A 32 23.81 -53.42 5.72
N TYR A 33 22.83 -53.13 6.58
CA TYR A 33 22.29 -51.78 6.81
C TYR A 33 23.37 -50.71 7.04
N SER A 34 24.63 -51.11 7.30
CA SER A 34 25.80 -50.25 7.37
C SER A 34 26.18 -49.51 6.08
N HIS A 35 25.73 -49.98 4.90
CA HIS A 35 26.04 -49.33 3.61
C HIS A 35 24.91 -48.42 3.12
N GLY A 36 23.85 -48.26 3.91
CA GLY A 36 22.79 -47.29 3.65
C GLY A 36 23.24 -45.86 3.97
N PHE A 37 22.56 -44.86 3.41
CA PHE A 37 22.77 -43.46 3.80
C PHE A 37 22.50 -43.32 5.30
N THR A 38 23.55 -42.95 6.05
CA THR A 38 23.42 -42.60 7.46
C THR A 38 22.90 -41.18 7.55
N ILE A 39 21.82 -40.99 8.29
CA ILE A 39 21.34 -39.65 8.62
C ILE A 39 22.11 -39.12 9.84
N PRO A 40 22.36 -37.80 9.92
CA PRO A 40 22.83 -37.17 11.14
C PRO A 40 21.91 -37.49 12.31
N LYS A 41 22.49 -37.53 13.51
CA LYS A 41 21.71 -37.65 14.74
C LYS A 41 20.68 -36.51 14.80
N ASP A 42 19.44 -36.85 15.13
CA ASP A 42 18.35 -35.89 15.29
C ASP A 42 17.92 -35.13 14.02
N TYR A 43 18.32 -35.57 12.81
CA TYR A 43 17.97 -34.91 11.55
C TYR A 43 16.49 -34.56 11.43
N PHE A 44 15.58 -35.52 11.62
CA PHE A 44 14.14 -35.27 11.53
C PHE A 44 13.58 -34.49 12.72
N ASN A 45 14.29 -34.45 13.86
CA ASN A 45 13.88 -33.67 15.02
C ASN A 45 14.17 -32.17 14.81
N THR A 46 15.25 -31.82 14.12
CA THR A 46 15.63 -30.40 13.87
C THR A 46 15.19 -29.89 12.50
N LEU A 47 14.84 -30.77 11.57
CA LEU A 47 14.49 -30.41 10.20
C LEU A 47 13.36 -29.38 10.12
N GLU A 48 12.30 -29.55 10.92
CA GLU A 48 11.17 -28.62 10.92
C GLU A 48 11.58 -27.23 11.38
N GLU A 49 12.35 -27.13 12.48
CA GLU A 49 12.85 -25.88 13.01
C GLU A 49 13.79 -25.17 12.02
N ASP A 50 14.70 -25.92 11.39
CA ASP A 50 15.63 -25.40 10.37
C ASP A 50 14.90 -24.85 9.14
N ILE A 51 13.85 -25.54 8.69
CA ILE A 51 13.02 -25.10 7.57
C ILE A 51 12.27 -23.83 7.95
N LEU A 52 11.63 -23.78 9.12
CA LEU A 52 10.89 -22.60 9.58
C LEU A 52 11.82 -21.40 9.74
N HIS A 53 12.99 -21.58 10.35
CA HIS A 53 13.97 -20.52 10.52
C HIS A 53 14.47 -19.96 9.17
N LYS A 54 14.69 -20.83 8.16
CA LYS A 54 15.11 -20.39 6.82
C LYS A 54 13.96 -19.82 5.98
N ALA A 55 12.75 -20.33 6.12
CA ALA A 55 11.58 -19.91 5.36
C ALA A 55 11.05 -18.55 5.84
N VAL A 56 11.16 -18.26 7.14
CA VAL A 56 10.86 -16.94 7.68
C VAL A 56 12.01 -16.00 7.34
N LYS A 57 11.95 -15.45 6.13
CA LYS A 57 12.78 -14.31 5.73
C LYS A 57 12.45 -13.17 6.70
N SER A 58 13.31 -12.99 7.71
CA SER A 58 13.28 -11.83 8.60
C SER A 58 13.39 -10.59 7.73
N ASN A 59 12.24 -10.01 7.40
CA ASN A 59 12.15 -8.75 6.71
C ASN A 59 12.47 -7.70 7.79
N SER A 60 13.76 -7.58 8.11
CA SER A 60 14.24 -6.54 9.02
C SER A 60 13.89 -5.21 8.39
N PHE A 61 12.83 -4.59 8.89
CA PHE A 61 12.45 -3.26 8.47
C PHE A 61 13.59 -2.32 8.86
N SER A 62 14.31 -1.84 7.85
CA SER A 62 15.43 -0.92 8.07
C SER A 62 14.90 0.28 8.84
N ARG A 63 15.46 0.55 10.04
CA ARG A 63 15.07 1.68 10.90
C ARG A 63 15.05 3.01 10.14
N ARG A 64 15.87 3.14 9.09
CA ARG A 64 15.89 4.27 8.17
C ARG A 64 14.60 4.45 7.38
N LYS A 65 13.93 3.38 6.95
CA LYS A 65 12.64 3.43 6.23
C LYS A 65 11.50 3.88 7.16
N ILE A 66 11.52 3.43 8.41
CA ILE A 66 10.55 3.85 9.43
C ILE A 66 10.75 5.33 9.77
N ALA A 67 12.00 5.77 9.96
CA ALA A 67 12.31 7.17 10.23
C ALA A 67 11.90 8.10 9.06
N LEU A 68 12.11 7.67 7.81
CA LEU A 68 11.66 8.42 6.63
C LEU A 68 10.13 8.51 6.54
N GLY A 69 9.39 7.47 6.93
CA GLY A 69 7.91 7.49 6.93
C GLY A 69 7.30 8.39 8.02
N ILE A 70 7.93 8.48 9.20
CA ILE A 70 7.46 9.38 10.26
C ILE A 70 7.75 10.85 9.89
N ALA A 71 8.87 11.12 9.23
CA ALA A 71 9.26 12.46 8.82
C ALA A 71 8.27 13.11 7.83
N THR A 72 7.70 12.33 6.90
CA THR A 72 6.71 12.87 5.95
C THR A 72 5.40 13.27 6.63
N ILE A 73 4.93 12.46 7.58
CA ILE A 73 3.72 12.76 8.38
C ILE A 73 3.94 14.00 9.25
N ALA A 74 5.11 14.11 9.90
CA ALA A 74 5.44 15.29 10.70
C ALA A 74 5.56 16.56 9.83
N ALA A 75 6.13 16.47 8.64
CA ALA A 75 6.27 17.61 7.73
C ALA A 75 4.91 18.11 7.21
N THR A 76 3.99 17.22 6.83
CA THR A 76 2.65 17.63 6.40
C THR A 76 1.85 18.26 7.53
N LEU A 77 1.95 17.73 8.75
CA LEU A 77 1.35 18.35 9.94
C LEU A 77 1.94 19.72 10.25
N ALA A 78 3.27 19.87 10.17
CA ALA A 78 3.94 21.14 10.39
C ALA A 78 3.52 22.19 9.34
N VAL A 79 3.46 21.81 8.06
CA VAL A 79 2.95 22.68 6.98
C VAL A 79 1.51 23.09 7.26
N LEU A 80 0.63 22.14 7.62
CA LEU A 80 -0.79 22.40 7.88
C LEU A 80 -1.01 23.31 9.10
N LEU A 81 -0.20 23.17 10.15
CA LEU A 81 -0.21 24.07 11.31
C LEU A 81 0.28 25.49 10.94
N ASN A 82 1.31 25.61 10.11
CA ASN A 82 1.81 26.91 9.65
C ASN A 82 0.84 27.59 8.67
N LEU A 83 0.00 26.85 7.95
CA LEU A 83 -1.04 27.41 7.07
C LEU A 83 -2.18 28.08 7.85
N SER A 84 -2.47 27.65 9.09
CA SER A 84 -3.55 28.21 9.90
C SER A 84 -3.30 29.64 10.39
N SER A 85 -2.07 30.16 10.27
CA SER A 85 -1.70 31.54 10.64
C SER A 85 -1.65 32.50 9.44
N ILE A 86 -1.99 32.05 8.24
CA ILE A 86 -2.26 32.98 7.13
C ILE A 86 -3.65 33.58 7.38
N GLU A 87 -3.68 34.78 7.96
CA GLU A 87 -4.85 35.64 7.89
C GLU A 87 -5.14 35.93 6.41
N ASN A 88 -6.33 35.55 5.94
CA ASN A 88 -6.79 35.80 4.58
C ASN A 88 -7.06 37.30 4.43
N SER A 89 -6.01 38.07 4.14
CA SER A 89 -6.12 39.50 3.88
C SER A 89 -6.66 39.80 2.48
N GLU A 90 -6.57 38.86 1.53
CA GLU A 90 -6.94 39.12 0.13
C GLU A 90 -8.44 39.41 -0.05
N THR A 91 -9.34 38.71 0.64
CA THR A 91 -10.79 38.96 0.51
C THR A 91 -11.25 40.24 1.19
N ILE A 92 -10.61 40.63 2.30
CA ILE A 92 -10.96 41.86 3.05
C ILE A 92 -10.42 43.10 2.33
N ILE A 93 -9.25 43.01 1.71
CA ILE A 93 -8.61 44.13 0.99
C ILE A 93 -9.35 44.44 -0.32
N GLU A 94 -9.84 43.44 -1.05
CA GLU A 94 -10.56 43.66 -2.31
C GLU A 94 -11.91 44.35 -2.10
N ASP A 95 -12.70 43.91 -1.10
CA ASP A 95 -13.99 44.51 -0.80
C ASP A 95 -13.84 45.97 -0.33
N GLN A 96 -12.80 46.26 0.47
CA GLN A 96 -12.51 47.61 0.93
C GLN A 96 -12.03 48.51 -0.23
N ALA A 97 -11.09 48.03 -1.05
CA ALA A 97 -10.58 48.79 -2.19
C ALA A 97 -11.64 49.07 -3.26
N PHE A 98 -12.57 48.13 -3.48
CA PHE A 98 -13.68 48.32 -4.39
C PHE A 98 -14.66 49.38 -3.87
N ASN A 99 -15.02 49.31 -2.58
CA ASN A 99 -15.90 50.32 -1.96
C ASN A 99 -15.25 51.72 -1.97
N ASP A 100 -13.97 51.83 -1.62
CA ASP A 100 -13.23 53.10 -1.66
C ASP A 100 -13.17 53.68 -3.09
N TYR A 101 -12.99 52.82 -4.10
CA TYR A 101 -13.01 53.24 -5.50
C TYR A 101 -14.37 53.83 -5.90
N ILE A 102 -15.46 53.12 -5.57
CA ILE A 102 -16.83 53.57 -5.88
C ILE A 102 -17.13 54.90 -5.17
N GLU A 103 -16.78 55.03 -3.88
CA GLU A 103 -16.97 56.26 -3.12
C GLU A 103 -16.23 57.45 -3.75
N SER A 104 -14.96 57.25 -4.11
CA SER A 104 -14.16 58.30 -4.76
C SER A 104 -14.71 58.73 -6.11
N TYR A 105 -15.22 57.79 -6.91
CA TYR A 105 -15.79 58.08 -8.24
C TYR A 105 -17.06 58.94 -8.13
N TYR A 106 -17.95 58.63 -7.18
CA TYR A 106 -19.15 59.42 -6.94
C TYR A 106 -18.84 60.80 -6.36
N LEU A 107 -17.87 60.91 -5.45
CA LEU A 107 -17.46 62.19 -4.88
C LEU A 107 -16.81 63.13 -5.91
N ASP A 108 -16.10 62.58 -6.90
CA ASP A 108 -15.38 63.36 -7.91
C ASP A 108 -16.24 63.70 -9.15
N ASN A 109 -17.15 62.80 -9.54
CA ASN A 109 -17.89 62.91 -10.81
C ASN A 109 -19.39 63.20 -10.67
N SER A 110 -19.98 63.07 -9.48
CA SER A 110 -21.41 63.35 -9.28
C SER A 110 -21.61 64.62 -8.47
N ASP A 111 -22.54 65.46 -8.92
CA ASP A 111 -22.92 66.65 -8.18
C ASP A 111 -23.62 66.24 -6.88
N GLY A 112 -23.32 66.91 -5.76
CA GLY A 112 -23.87 66.54 -4.45
C GLY A 112 -25.40 66.49 -4.39
N TYR A 113 -26.09 67.24 -5.26
CA TYR A 113 -27.56 67.18 -5.41
C TYR A 113 -28.06 65.88 -6.05
N GLU A 114 -27.30 65.29 -6.98
CA GLU A 114 -27.62 64.02 -7.63
C GLU A 114 -27.52 62.88 -6.59
N ILE A 115 -26.44 62.87 -5.81
CA ILE A 115 -26.24 61.92 -4.72
C ILE A 115 -27.36 62.01 -3.68
N ILE A 116 -27.73 63.22 -3.26
CA ILE A 116 -28.84 63.44 -2.31
C ILE A 116 -30.17 62.96 -2.88
N SER A 117 -30.44 63.22 -4.16
CA SER A 117 -31.70 62.80 -4.79
C SER A 117 -31.84 61.29 -4.88
N MET A 118 -30.75 60.56 -5.13
CA MET A 118 -30.74 59.10 -5.12
C MET A 118 -30.91 58.53 -3.70
N LEU A 119 -30.36 59.18 -2.68
CA LEU A 119 -30.56 58.80 -1.27
C LEU A 119 -32.01 59.05 -0.83
N GLU A 120 -32.61 60.16 -1.24
CA GLU A 120 -34.01 60.51 -0.95
C GLU A 120 -34.98 59.55 -1.67
N GLU A 121 -34.66 59.11 -2.89
CA GLU A 121 -35.43 58.08 -3.62
C GLU A 121 -35.39 56.72 -2.91
N ILE A 122 -34.27 56.35 -2.27
CA ILE A 122 -34.17 55.12 -1.47
C ILE A 122 -35.03 55.21 -0.19
N ASP A 123 -35.15 56.40 0.41
CA ASP A 123 -35.96 56.61 1.63
C ASP A 123 -37.47 56.73 1.32
N MET A 124 -37.86 57.14 0.10
CA MET A 124 -39.25 57.18 -0.36
C MET A 124 -39.87 55.80 -0.70
N GLY A 125 -39.13 54.70 -0.51
CA GLY A 125 -39.61 53.32 -0.72
C GLY A 125 -40.25 52.63 0.49
N GLN A 126 -40.26 53.27 1.67
CA GLN A 126 -40.91 52.75 2.88
C GLN A 126 -42.08 53.64 3.32
N ASP A 127 -43.15 53.64 2.53
CA ASP A 127 -44.36 54.39 2.86
C ASP A 127 -45.24 53.64 3.89
N PHE A 128 -45.46 54.31 5.03
CA PHE A 128 -46.60 54.25 5.95
C PHE A 128 -47.30 52.91 6.24
N GLU A 129 -46.97 52.29 7.38
CA GLU A 129 -47.90 51.37 8.06
C GLU A 129 -48.91 52.15 8.92
N ASP A 130 -50.18 51.90 8.64
CA ASP A 130 -51.39 52.57 9.11
C ASP A 130 -51.69 52.26 10.59
N TYR A 131 -51.40 53.20 11.48
CA TYR A 131 -51.80 53.14 12.89
C TYR A 131 -53.28 53.49 13.06
N ASN A 132 -54.19 52.59 12.68
CA ASN A 132 -55.55 52.58 13.26
C ASN A 132 -56.26 51.22 13.14
N LYS A 133 -55.90 50.28 14.01
CA LYS A 133 -56.86 49.28 14.52
C LYS A 133 -56.69 49.09 16.03
N LYS A 134 -57.68 49.59 16.78
CA LYS A 134 -57.83 49.35 18.23
C LYS A 134 -58.14 47.87 18.51
N PRO A 135 -57.73 47.35 19.68
CA PRO A 135 -57.88 45.94 20.01
C PRO A 135 -59.31 45.60 20.45
N LYS A 136 -59.84 44.51 19.92
CA LYS A 136 -60.73 43.57 20.62
C LYS A 136 -60.55 42.18 20.04
#